data_AF-A0A370EIG2-F1
#
_entry.id   AF-A0A370EIG2-F1
#
_cell.length_a   1.000
_cell.length_b   1.000
_cell.length_c   1.000
_cell.angle_alpha   90.00
_cell.angle_beta   90.00
_cell.angle_gamma   90.00
#
_symmetry.space_group_name_H-M   'P 1'
#
loop_
_entity.id
_entity.type
_entity.pdbx_description
1 polymer ?
#
loop_
_entity_poly.entity_id
_entity_poly.type
_entity_poly.pdbx_seq_one_letter_code
_entity_poly.pdbx_strand_id
1 'polypeptide(L)'
;MRICHRSYYKRTLNYRNTMELIKKTGVIASAILMSGVLIHSAYDKPTDETAKKEHYVPSEIDFAGEKTPLTISDVAERFDRELLVNANLDATTKIIIKRANRAFPVIEPILKKNGVPDDFKYLAVIESGLVNVTSPAGAKGVWQFMPDTARERGLEVNDIVDERYDLKKSTEAACTYLLNAYKKFGSWTLAAASYNGGVTGVNKQITFQGVSNYYDLLLTDETARYVFRILALKEIMQHPERYNFVVPQSEMYQLLPVKTVDVTSSIPDLAVFAKEQGINYKILKIHNPWLRDRKLDVASGKGYIIEIPLKGY
;
A
#
# COMPACT_ATOMS: atom_id res chain seq x y z
N MET A 1 -63.85 35.12 48.57
CA MET A 1 -64.54 34.39 49.66
C MET A 1 -64.42 32.90 49.36
N ARG A 2 -63.58 32.19 50.13
CA ARG A 2 -63.50 30.71 50.15
C ARG A 2 -64.89 30.18 50.55
N ILE A 3 -65.39 29.07 50.04
CA ILE A 3 -65.42 27.76 50.73
C ILE A 3 -66.22 26.76 49.87
N CYS A 4 -65.77 25.49 49.88
CA CYS A 4 -66.48 24.24 49.58
C CYS A 4 -67.16 24.03 48.21
N HIS A 5 -66.50 23.25 47.35
CA HIS A 5 -66.98 21.89 47.07
C HIS A 5 -65.83 21.01 46.58
N ARG A 6 -65.00 20.57 47.54
CA ARG A 6 -63.85 19.68 47.32
C ARG A 6 -64.06 18.41 48.14
N SER A 7 -65.07 17.59 47.83
CA SER A 7 -65.22 16.31 48.55
C SER A 7 -65.99 15.18 47.85
N TYR A 8 -66.17 15.20 46.53
CA TYR A 8 -66.76 14.03 45.83
C TYR A 8 -66.01 13.54 44.58
N TYR A 9 -65.09 14.33 44.01
CA TYR A 9 -64.30 13.90 42.85
C TYR A 9 -62.92 13.28 43.17
N LYS A 10 -62.60 13.09 44.47
CA LYS A 10 -61.32 12.49 44.90
C LYS A 10 -61.36 10.98 45.18
N ARG A 11 -62.51 10.31 45.04
CA ARG A 11 -62.61 8.85 45.28
C ARG A 11 -62.69 7.99 44.03
N THR A 12 -63.04 8.54 42.87
CA THR A 12 -63.11 7.78 41.60
C THR A 12 -61.88 7.96 40.70
N LEU A 13 -61.05 8.99 40.95
CA LEU A 13 -59.80 9.20 40.21
C LEU A 13 -58.64 8.30 40.70
N ASN A 14 -58.69 7.84 41.96
CA ASN A 14 -57.66 6.97 42.52
C ASN A 14 -57.78 5.50 42.10
N TYR A 15 -58.95 5.05 41.65
CA TYR A 15 -59.14 3.68 41.11
C TYR A 15 -58.76 3.58 39.62
N ARG A 16 -58.98 4.65 38.83
CA ARG A 16 -58.53 4.69 37.43
C ARG A 16 -57.00 4.78 37.29
N ASN A 17 -56.32 5.49 38.19
CA ASN A 17 -54.85 5.60 38.16
C ASN A 17 -54.13 4.36 38.71
N THR A 18 -54.75 3.58 39.61
CA THR A 18 -54.19 2.29 40.06
C THR A 18 -54.42 1.16 39.06
N MET A 19 -55.53 1.15 38.30
CA MET A 19 -55.74 0.18 37.22
C MET A 19 -54.89 0.46 35.96
N GLU A 20 -54.53 1.71 35.66
CA GLU A 20 -53.56 2.06 34.61
C GLU A 20 -52.12 1.65 34.99
N LEU A 21 -51.77 1.71 36.29
CA LEU A 21 -50.46 1.29 36.78
C LEU A 21 -50.30 -0.24 36.79
N ILE A 22 -51.37 -0.99 37.08
CA ILE A 22 -51.37 -2.47 37.10
C ILE A 22 -51.41 -3.07 35.68
N LYS A 23 -51.97 -2.37 34.69
CA LYS A 23 -51.86 -2.77 33.27
C LYS A 23 -50.45 -2.51 32.67
N LYS A 24 -49.69 -1.55 33.21
CA LYS A 24 -48.31 -1.29 32.78
C LYS A 24 -47.26 -2.12 33.52
N THR A 25 -47.54 -2.64 34.72
CA THR A 25 -46.64 -3.58 35.41
C THR A 25 -46.94 -5.06 35.11
N GLY A 26 -48.16 -5.39 34.69
CA GLY A 26 -48.55 -6.76 34.28
C GLY A 26 -48.08 -7.20 32.89
N VAL A 27 -47.63 -6.28 32.02
CA VAL A 27 -47.08 -6.62 30.69
C VAL A 27 -45.55 -6.74 30.70
N ILE A 28 -44.88 -6.25 31.74
CA ILE A 28 -43.41 -6.34 31.86
C ILE A 28 -42.97 -7.64 32.55
N ALA A 29 -43.82 -8.27 33.37
CA ALA A 29 -43.52 -9.56 34.01
C ALA A 29 -43.79 -10.79 33.13
N SER A 30 -44.47 -10.64 31.98
CA SER A 30 -44.70 -11.73 31.01
C SER A 30 -43.73 -11.72 29.83
N ALA A 31 -42.94 -10.65 29.65
CA ALA A 31 -41.87 -10.57 28.65
C ALA A 31 -40.49 -10.97 29.21
N ILE A 32 -40.35 -11.12 30.54
CA ILE A 32 -39.09 -11.48 31.21
C ILE A 32 -39.02 -13.00 31.53
N LEU A 33 -40.09 -13.77 31.31
CA LEU A 33 -40.09 -15.25 31.46
C LEU A 33 -40.18 -16.04 30.15
N MET A 34 -40.26 -15.35 28.99
CA MET A 34 -40.06 -15.95 27.66
C MET A 34 -38.76 -15.52 26.97
N SER A 35 -37.94 -14.71 27.65
CA SER A 35 -36.56 -14.40 27.23
C SER A 35 -35.52 -15.32 27.91
N GLY A 36 -35.95 -16.26 28.74
CA GLY A 36 -35.09 -17.23 29.44
C GLY A 36 -34.95 -18.61 28.77
N VAL A 37 -35.60 -18.85 27.62
CA VAL A 37 -35.59 -20.16 26.93
C VAL A 37 -35.06 -20.08 25.48
N LEU A 38 -34.56 -18.93 25.03
CA LEU A 38 -33.85 -18.81 23.75
C LEU A 38 -32.35 -18.53 23.88
N ILE A 39 -31.77 -18.67 25.09
CA ILE A 39 -30.31 -18.68 25.31
C ILE A 39 -29.80 -20.11 25.56
N HIS A 40 -30.38 -21.11 24.86
CA HIS A 40 -29.89 -22.49 24.94
C HIS A 40 -29.95 -23.28 23.62
N SER A 41 -29.76 -22.62 22.48
CA SER A 41 -29.50 -23.34 21.21
C SER A 41 -28.46 -22.69 20.29
N ALA A 42 -27.57 -21.88 20.85
CA ALA A 42 -26.28 -21.58 20.22
C ALA A 42 -25.16 -21.82 21.23
N TYR A 43 -25.11 -23.05 21.76
CA TYR A 43 -23.83 -23.63 22.16
C TYR A 43 -23.18 -24.17 20.88
N ASP A 44 -22.96 -23.27 19.91
CA ASP A 44 -21.87 -23.48 18.99
C ASP A 44 -20.63 -23.49 19.88
N LYS A 45 -19.86 -24.57 19.79
CA LYS A 45 -18.47 -24.55 20.28
C LYS A 45 -17.86 -23.22 19.83
N PRO A 46 -17.01 -22.57 20.64
CA PRO A 46 -16.15 -21.57 20.04
C PRO A 46 -15.49 -22.28 18.86
N THR A 47 -15.86 -21.87 17.64
CA THR A 47 -15.01 -22.11 16.49
C THR A 47 -13.65 -21.60 16.92
N ASP A 48 -12.64 -22.39 16.62
CA ASP A 48 -11.25 -22.15 16.95
C ASP A 48 -10.71 -20.90 16.19
N GLU A 49 -11.38 -19.76 16.33
CA GLU A 49 -11.07 -18.46 15.72
C GLU A 49 -9.92 -17.75 16.43
N THR A 50 -9.37 -18.35 17.48
CA THR A 50 -8.03 -18.04 17.98
C THR A 50 -7.06 -19.14 17.58
N ALA A 51 -7.03 -19.52 16.30
CA ALA A 51 -5.79 -20.00 15.72
C ALA A 51 -4.75 -18.92 16.04
N LYS A 52 -3.87 -19.19 17.02
CA LYS A 52 -2.75 -18.31 17.35
C LYS A 52 -2.09 -17.95 16.02
N LYS A 53 -2.04 -16.67 15.68
CA LYS A 53 -1.11 -16.19 14.66
C LYS A 53 0.27 -16.51 15.20
N GLU A 54 0.78 -17.70 14.90
CA GLU A 54 2.17 -18.01 15.21
C GLU A 54 3.00 -17.02 14.41
N HIS A 55 3.65 -16.14 15.15
CA HIS A 55 4.54 -15.15 14.59
C HIS A 55 5.79 -15.88 14.10
N TYR A 56 5.85 -16.15 12.79
CA TYR A 56 6.95 -16.86 12.15
C TYR A 56 8.03 -15.87 11.72
N VAL A 57 9.26 -16.08 12.19
CA VAL A 57 10.47 -15.37 11.76
C VAL A 57 11.42 -16.39 11.13
N PRO A 58 11.86 -16.21 9.86
CA PRO A 58 12.81 -17.13 9.24
C PRO A 58 14.17 -17.05 9.93
N SER A 59 14.88 -18.18 10.01
CA SER A 59 16.22 -18.25 10.60
C SER A 59 17.31 -17.65 9.69
N GLU A 60 17.04 -17.57 8.39
CA GLU A 60 17.94 -16.99 7.38
C GLU A 60 17.13 -16.22 6.36
N ILE A 61 17.67 -15.08 5.90
CA ILE A 61 17.13 -14.30 4.79
C ILE A 61 18.26 -13.47 4.16
N ASP A 62 18.14 -13.19 2.87
CA ASP A 62 19.06 -12.34 2.13
C ASP A 62 18.33 -11.19 1.42
N PHE A 63 19.06 -10.14 1.10
CA PHE A 63 18.63 -9.12 0.15
C PHE A 63 19.60 -9.09 -1.03
N ALA A 64 19.11 -9.44 -2.22
CA ALA A 64 19.90 -9.46 -3.44
C ALA A 64 21.20 -10.30 -3.35
N GLY A 65 21.15 -11.44 -2.64
CA GLY A 65 22.28 -12.33 -2.39
C GLY A 65 23.17 -11.93 -1.20
N GLU A 66 22.93 -10.77 -0.58
CA GLU A 66 23.63 -10.35 0.63
C GLU A 66 22.93 -10.90 1.87
N LYS A 67 23.61 -11.75 2.64
CA LYS A 67 23.04 -12.36 3.85
C LYS A 67 22.69 -11.31 4.90
N THR A 68 21.51 -11.46 5.50
CA THR A 68 21.12 -10.71 6.70
C THR A 68 21.68 -11.42 7.93
N PRO A 69 22.54 -10.78 8.76
CA PRO A 69 23.19 -11.44 9.89
C PRO A 69 22.26 -11.53 11.11
N LEU A 70 21.23 -12.39 11.02
CA LEU A 70 20.22 -12.59 12.06
C LEU A 70 20.75 -13.21 13.38
N THR A 71 22.02 -13.62 13.42
CA THR A 71 22.68 -14.00 14.67
C THR A 71 23.03 -12.81 15.57
N ILE A 72 23.00 -11.59 15.02
CA ILE A 72 23.19 -10.34 15.77
C ILE A 72 21.83 -9.90 16.33
N SER A 73 21.73 -9.69 17.64
CA SER A 73 20.45 -9.39 18.31
C SER A 73 19.76 -8.14 17.76
N ASP A 74 20.49 -7.04 17.56
CA ASP A 74 19.93 -5.80 16.99
C ASP A 74 19.31 -6.04 15.60
N VAL A 75 20.01 -6.80 14.75
CA VAL A 75 19.55 -7.11 13.38
C VAL A 75 18.31 -8.00 13.42
N ALA A 76 18.30 -9.01 14.28
CA ALA A 76 17.15 -9.89 14.48
C ALA A 76 15.93 -9.12 14.98
N GLU A 77 16.09 -8.28 16.01
CA GLU A 77 15.01 -7.49 16.60
C GLU A 77 14.44 -6.46 15.62
N ARG A 78 15.29 -5.80 14.82
CA ARG A 78 14.85 -4.83 13.81
C ARG A 78 14.11 -5.49 12.65
N PHE A 79 14.56 -6.67 12.21
CA PHE A 79 13.83 -7.46 11.22
C PHE A 79 12.49 -7.95 11.77
N ASP A 80 12.50 -8.55 12.96
CA ASP A 80 11.33 -9.05 13.67
C ASP A 80 10.24 -7.97 13.81
N ARG A 81 10.64 -6.77 14.21
CA ARG A 81 9.76 -5.60 14.32
C ARG A 81 9.04 -5.30 13.01
N GLU A 82 9.75 -5.23 11.88
CA GLU A 82 9.12 -4.91 10.60
C GLU A 82 8.23 -6.06 10.10
N LEU A 83 8.61 -7.30 10.38
CA LEU A 83 7.81 -8.47 10.07
C LEU A 83 6.49 -8.47 10.86
N LEU A 84 6.57 -8.24 12.17
CA LEU A 84 5.42 -8.17 13.06
C LEU A 84 4.47 -7.05 12.65
N VAL A 85 4.99 -5.87 12.29
CA VAL A 85 4.17 -4.75 11.82
C VAL A 85 3.43 -5.12 10.54
N ASN A 86 4.12 -5.61 9.51
CA ASN A 86 3.51 -5.86 8.20
C ASN A 86 2.58 -7.09 8.20
N ALA A 87 2.85 -8.09 9.04
CA ALA A 87 1.97 -9.25 9.24
C ALA A 87 0.64 -8.87 9.94
N ASN A 88 0.60 -7.72 10.61
CA ASN A 88 -0.60 -7.24 11.32
C ASN A 88 -1.32 -6.08 10.61
N LEU A 89 -0.83 -5.61 9.47
CA LEU A 89 -1.51 -4.63 8.62
C LEU A 89 -2.39 -5.31 7.55
N ASP A 90 -3.37 -6.12 8.00
CA ASP A 90 -4.02 -7.13 7.16
C ASP A 90 -4.56 -6.62 5.81
N ALA A 91 -5.43 -5.61 5.86
CA ALA A 91 -6.04 -5.05 4.66
C ALA A 91 -5.00 -4.42 3.72
N THR A 92 -4.03 -3.69 4.27
CA THR A 92 -2.97 -3.04 3.49
C THR A 92 -2.10 -4.07 2.79
N THR A 93 -1.64 -5.10 3.50
CA THR A 93 -0.78 -6.14 2.96
C THR A 93 -1.51 -6.97 1.89
N LYS A 94 -2.78 -7.34 2.11
CA LYS A 94 -3.61 -8.00 1.07
C LYS A 94 -3.77 -7.13 -0.18
N ILE A 95 -4.01 -5.83 -0.03
CA ILE A 95 -4.10 -4.91 -1.17
C ILE A 95 -2.76 -4.83 -1.91
N ILE A 96 -1.64 -4.79 -1.21
CA ILE A 96 -0.29 -4.79 -1.80
C ILE A 96 -0.07 -6.07 -2.62
N ILE A 97 -0.38 -7.24 -2.05
CA ILE A 97 -0.27 -8.54 -2.75
C ILE A 97 -1.11 -8.53 -4.04
N LYS A 98 -2.35 -8.05 -3.98
CA LYS A 98 -3.22 -7.95 -5.16
C LYS A 98 -2.65 -7.02 -6.23
N ARG A 99 -2.04 -5.89 -5.83
CA ARG A 99 -1.39 -4.94 -6.76
C ARG A 99 -0.10 -5.49 -7.34
N ALA A 100 0.66 -6.27 -6.58
CA ALA A 100 1.88 -6.92 -7.04
C ALA A 100 1.64 -7.80 -8.26
N ASN A 101 0.54 -8.57 -8.27
CA ASN A 101 0.12 -9.38 -9.41
C ASN A 101 -0.05 -8.56 -10.72
N ARG A 102 -0.33 -7.25 -10.62
CA ARG A 102 -0.40 -6.34 -11.78
C ARG A 102 0.94 -5.68 -12.09
N ALA A 103 1.66 -5.22 -11.08
CA ALA A 103 2.84 -4.37 -11.26
C ALA A 103 4.14 -5.16 -11.50
N PHE A 104 4.32 -6.30 -10.83
CA PHE A 104 5.55 -7.11 -10.94
C PHE A 104 5.80 -7.62 -12.36
N PRO A 105 4.80 -8.09 -13.14
CA PRO A 105 5.02 -8.46 -14.54
C PRO A 105 5.55 -7.33 -15.44
N VAL A 106 5.44 -6.06 -15.00
CA VAL A 106 6.03 -4.90 -15.68
C VAL A 106 7.42 -4.59 -15.14
N ILE A 107 7.61 -4.67 -13.82
CA ILE A 107 8.88 -4.33 -13.14
C ILE A 107 9.97 -5.37 -13.38
N GLU A 108 9.67 -6.65 -13.16
CA GLU A 108 10.65 -7.75 -13.15
C GLU A 108 11.43 -7.87 -14.47
N PRO A 109 10.81 -7.78 -15.66
CA PRO A 109 11.56 -7.84 -16.92
C PRO A 109 12.53 -6.65 -17.09
N ILE A 110 12.18 -5.47 -16.57
CA ILE A 110 13.02 -4.27 -16.64
C ILE A 110 14.21 -4.40 -15.69
N LEU A 111 13.99 -4.86 -14.45
CA LEU A 111 15.08 -5.15 -13.51
C LEU A 111 16.08 -6.14 -14.11
N LYS A 112 15.56 -7.26 -14.64
CA LYS A 112 16.35 -8.30 -15.29
C LYS A 112 17.15 -7.77 -16.48
N LYS A 113 16.51 -7.00 -17.37
CA LYS A 113 17.16 -6.38 -18.54
C LYS A 113 18.35 -5.50 -18.14
N ASN A 114 18.25 -4.80 -17.02
CA ASN A 114 19.30 -3.89 -16.53
C ASN A 114 20.32 -4.55 -15.59
N GLY A 115 20.16 -5.84 -15.27
CA GLY A 115 21.04 -6.53 -14.31
C GLY A 115 20.84 -6.09 -12.87
N VAL A 116 19.68 -5.55 -12.52
CA VAL A 116 19.31 -5.23 -11.14
C VAL A 116 18.65 -6.46 -10.50
N PRO A 117 19.03 -6.85 -9.27
CA PRO A 117 18.42 -7.98 -8.57
C PRO A 117 16.90 -7.85 -8.43
N ASP A 118 16.19 -8.97 -8.60
CA ASP A 118 14.73 -9.01 -8.59
C ASP A 118 14.11 -8.52 -7.27
N ASP A 119 14.83 -8.69 -6.15
CA ASP A 119 14.46 -8.22 -4.82
C ASP A 119 14.14 -6.72 -4.77
N PHE A 120 14.68 -5.90 -5.68
CA PHE A 120 14.37 -4.46 -5.73
C PHE A 120 12.92 -4.16 -6.12
N LYS A 121 12.14 -5.12 -6.61
CA LYS A 121 10.68 -4.93 -6.75
C LYS A 121 10.00 -4.68 -5.40
N TYR A 122 10.53 -5.22 -4.31
CA TYR A 122 10.02 -4.97 -2.95
C TYR A 122 10.39 -3.57 -2.43
N LEU A 123 11.42 -2.92 -2.99
CA LEU A 123 11.67 -1.49 -2.76
C LEU A 123 10.49 -0.66 -3.25
N ALA A 124 10.01 -0.90 -4.48
CA ALA A 124 8.83 -0.23 -5.01
C ALA A 124 7.56 -0.49 -4.16
N VAL A 125 7.48 -1.66 -3.51
CA VAL A 125 6.41 -1.97 -2.55
C VAL A 125 6.49 -1.05 -1.33
N ILE A 126 7.66 -0.89 -0.70
CA ILE A 126 7.76 -0.08 0.52
C ILE A 126 7.62 1.42 0.27
N GLU A 127 7.92 1.88 -0.96
CA GLU A 127 7.81 3.28 -1.36
C GLU A 127 6.36 3.71 -1.56
N SER A 128 5.53 2.87 -2.19
CA SER A 128 4.20 3.31 -2.60
C SER A 128 3.08 2.29 -2.40
N GLY A 129 3.39 1.04 -2.02
CA GLY A 129 2.43 -0.05 -2.10
C GLY A 129 1.97 -0.29 -3.55
N LEU A 130 2.87 -0.03 -4.51
CA LEU A 130 2.68 -0.21 -5.95
C LEU A 130 1.56 0.64 -6.56
N VAL A 131 1.43 1.88 -6.09
CA VAL A 131 0.49 2.85 -6.65
C VAL A 131 1.13 4.20 -6.89
N ASN A 132 0.55 4.94 -7.83
CA ASN A 132 0.94 6.30 -8.09
C ASN A 132 0.42 7.24 -6.99
N VAL A 133 1.30 7.64 -6.08
CA VAL A 133 1.01 8.54 -4.96
C VAL A 133 2.01 9.70 -4.92
N THR A 134 1.65 10.76 -4.19
CA THR A 134 2.52 11.90 -3.94
C THR A 134 2.82 11.98 -2.45
N SER A 135 4.09 11.98 -2.06
CA SER A 135 4.47 12.18 -0.67
C SER A 135 4.30 13.64 -0.25
N PRO A 136 4.21 13.93 1.06
CA PRO A 136 4.22 15.31 1.57
C PRO A 136 5.45 16.12 1.11
N ALA A 137 6.59 15.45 0.89
CA ALA A 137 7.82 16.08 0.41
C ALA A 137 7.83 16.32 -1.12
N GLY A 138 6.86 15.79 -1.86
CA GLY A 138 6.75 15.96 -3.31
C GLY A 138 7.38 14.84 -4.15
N ALA A 139 7.75 13.72 -3.53
CA ALA A 139 8.11 12.50 -4.22
C ALA A 139 6.86 11.91 -4.90
N LYS A 140 6.99 11.36 -6.11
CA LYS A 140 5.82 10.91 -6.89
C LYS A 140 6.01 9.54 -7.53
N GLY A 141 4.88 8.88 -7.75
CA GLY A 141 4.78 7.66 -8.53
C GLY A 141 5.12 6.40 -7.74
N VAL A 142 5.19 5.26 -8.43
CA VAL A 142 5.44 3.96 -7.79
C VAL A 142 6.81 3.91 -7.09
N TRP A 143 7.82 4.52 -7.70
CA TRP A 143 9.20 4.56 -7.20
C TRP A 143 9.52 5.80 -6.34
N GLN A 144 8.52 6.64 -6.04
CA GLN A 144 8.64 7.84 -5.20
C GLN A 144 9.87 8.71 -5.53
N PHE A 145 10.00 9.12 -6.79
CA PHE A 145 11.09 10.03 -7.17
C PHE A 145 10.78 11.49 -6.81
N MET A 146 11.77 12.15 -6.20
CA MET A 146 11.84 13.61 -6.17
C MET A 146 11.98 14.17 -7.61
N PRO A 147 11.45 15.36 -7.91
CA PRO A 147 11.41 15.89 -9.27
C PRO A 147 12.81 16.06 -9.88
N ASP A 148 13.77 16.54 -9.10
CA ASP A 148 15.14 16.75 -9.61
C ASP A 148 15.86 15.42 -9.84
N THR A 149 15.73 14.48 -8.89
CA THR A 149 16.23 13.10 -9.01
C THR A 149 15.69 12.41 -10.27
N ALA A 150 14.41 12.60 -10.58
CA ALA A 150 13.77 12.06 -11.78
C ALA A 150 14.38 12.65 -13.07
N ARG A 151 14.53 13.98 -13.13
CA ARG A 151 15.10 14.66 -14.31
C ARG A 151 16.55 14.27 -14.57
N GLU A 152 17.37 14.17 -13.52
CA GLU A 152 18.75 13.67 -13.61
C GLU A 152 18.84 12.26 -14.23
N ARG A 153 17.77 11.48 -14.13
CA ARG A 153 17.66 10.10 -14.64
C ARG A 153 16.87 10.03 -15.96
N GLY A 154 16.71 11.16 -16.63
CA GLY A 154 16.12 11.24 -17.96
C GLY A 154 14.59 11.22 -17.99
N LEU A 155 13.91 11.32 -16.84
CA LEU A 155 12.46 11.45 -16.82
C LEU A 155 12.04 12.89 -17.09
N GLU A 156 11.02 13.06 -17.92
CA GLU A 156 10.34 14.34 -18.08
C GLU A 156 9.42 14.62 -16.88
N VAL A 157 9.55 15.84 -16.33
CA VAL A 157 8.76 16.31 -15.20
C VAL A 157 8.37 17.78 -15.39
N ASN A 158 7.13 17.99 -15.83
CA ASN A 158 6.45 19.28 -15.96
C ASN A 158 4.92 19.13 -15.69
N ASP A 159 4.17 20.21 -15.90
CA ASP A 159 2.73 20.25 -15.57
C ASP A 159 1.84 19.45 -16.56
N ILE A 160 2.35 19.15 -17.75
CA ILE A 160 1.65 18.40 -18.80
C ILE A 160 2.04 16.91 -18.75
N VAL A 161 3.32 16.63 -18.54
CA VAL A 161 3.91 15.29 -18.51
C VAL A 161 4.75 15.14 -17.25
N ASP A 162 4.46 14.11 -16.47
CA ASP A 162 5.25 13.73 -15.29
C ASP A 162 5.50 12.21 -15.33
N GLU A 163 6.61 11.81 -15.92
CA GLU A 163 6.98 10.41 -16.19
C GLU A 163 7.36 9.64 -14.93
N ARG A 164 7.41 10.29 -13.75
CA ARG A 164 7.45 9.59 -12.47
C ARG A 164 6.22 8.70 -12.26
N TYR A 165 5.10 9.07 -12.88
CA TYR A 165 3.87 8.29 -12.86
C TYR A 165 3.84 7.14 -13.89
N ASP A 166 4.76 7.12 -14.86
CA ASP A 166 4.90 6.04 -15.82
C ASP A 166 5.69 4.89 -15.19
N LEU A 167 5.05 3.74 -14.98
CA LEU A 167 5.67 2.61 -14.29
C LEU A 167 6.91 2.08 -15.02
N LYS A 168 6.89 2.01 -16.35
CA LYS A 168 8.01 1.45 -17.13
C LYS A 168 9.20 2.41 -17.08
N LYS A 169 8.98 3.69 -17.38
CA LYS A 169 10.04 4.71 -17.40
C LYS A 169 10.61 4.93 -16.00
N SER A 170 9.77 5.03 -14.97
CA SER A 170 10.25 5.17 -13.59
C SER A 170 11.02 3.92 -13.11
N THR A 171 10.68 2.72 -13.57
CA THR A 171 11.47 1.50 -13.27
C THR A 171 12.85 1.54 -13.93
N GLU A 172 12.96 1.98 -15.19
CA GLU A 172 14.25 2.18 -15.87
C GLU A 172 15.11 3.23 -15.13
N ALA A 173 14.49 4.33 -14.67
CA ALA A 173 15.15 5.35 -13.85
C ALA A 173 15.62 4.80 -12.48
N ALA A 174 14.82 3.94 -11.84
CA ALA A 174 15.20 3.23 -10.61
C ALA A 174 16.37 2.29 -10.84
N CYS A 175 16.41 1.56 -11.96
CA CYS A 175 17.58 0.75 -12.31
C CYS A 175 18.84 1.60 -12.42
N THR A 176 18.74 2.75 -13.10
CA THR A 176 19.86 3.70 -13.23
C THR A 176 20.35 4.20 -11.87
N TYR A 177 19.42 4.54 -10.95
CA TYR A 177 19.78 4.90 -9.58
C TYR A 177 20.56 3.76 -8.90
N LEU A 178 19.99 2.57 -8.89
CA LEU A 178 20.46 1.44 -8.10
C LEU A 178 21.82 0.95 -8.57
N LEU A 179 22.06 0.91 -9.89
CA LEU A 179 23.36 0.55 -10.45
C LEU A 179 24.44 1.58 -10.10
N ASN A 180 24.12 2.86 -10.11
CA ASN A 180 25.06 3.91 -9.70
C ASN A 180 25.38 3.83 -8.20
N ALA A 181 24.39 3.57 -7.37
CA ALA A 181 24.57 3.37 -5.94
C ALA A 181 25.39 2.10 -5.65
N TYR A 182 25.11 1.00 -6.33
CA TYR A 182 25.90 -0.23 -6.23
C TYR A 182 27.34 -0.02 -6.68
N LYS A 183 27.57 0.67 -7.81
CA LYS A 183 28.93 1.03 -8.26
C LYS A 183 29.68 1.86 -7.22
N LYS A 184 28.96 2.69 -6.46
CA LYS A 184 29.55 3.55 -5.42
C LYS A 184 29.88 2.77 -4.14
N PHE A 185 29.01 1.87 -3.70
CA PHE A 185 29.12 1.21 -2.39
C PHE A 185 29.64 -0.23 -2.45
N GLY A 186 29.53 -0.90 -3.60
CA GLY A 186 29.83 -2.33 -3.75
C GLY A 186 28.85 -3.25 -3.00
N SER A 187 27.73 -2.71 -2.50
CA SER A 187 26.73 -3.44 -1.72
C SER A 187 25.31 -3.02 -2.10
N TRP A 188 24.44 -4.01 -2.28
CA TRP A 188 23.02 -3.84 -2.56
C TRP A 188 22.24 -3.35 -1.35
N THR A 189 22.55 -3.81 -0.14
CA THR A 189 21.93 -3.30 1.08
C THR A 189 22.24 -1.82 1.29
N LEU A 190 23.49 -1.37 1.04
CA LEU A 190 23.84 0.05 1.05
C LEU A 190 23.22 0.83 -0.12
N ALA A 191 23.12 0.23 -1.30
CA ALA A 191 22.45 0.85 -2.44
C ALA A 191 20.96 1.11 -2.13
N ALA A 192 20.26 0.12 -1.57
CA ALA A 192 18.88 0.28 -1.09
C ALA A 192 18.77 1.34 0.01
N ALA A 193 19.64 1.31 1.01
CA ALA A 193 19.64 2.31 2.08
C ALA A 193 19.83 3.74 1.53
N SER A 194 20.70 3.91 0.53
CA SER A 194 20.93 5.21 -0.10
C SER A 194 19.70 5.72 -0.87
N TYR A 195 18.81 4.84 -1.34
CA TYR A 195 17.57 5.24 -2.00
C TYR A 195 16.73 6.14 -1.08
N ASN A 196 16.70 5.83 0.21
CA ASN A 196 16.08 6.65 1.24
C ASN A 196 17.00 7.75 1.80
N GLY A 197 18.19 7.38 2.27
CA GLY A 197 19.10 8.30 2.98
C GLY A 197 19.93 9.22 2.07
N GLY A 198 19.82 9.06 0.76
CA GLY A 198 20.66 9.70 -0.24
C GLY A 198 22.08 9.12 -0.28
N VAL A 199 22.69 9.07 -1.48
CA VAL A 199 24.07 8.60 -1.68
C VAL A 199 25.06 9.39 -0.82
N THR A 200 24.93 10.72 -0.79
CA THR A 200 25.80 11.58 0.02
C THR A 200 25.62 11.34 1.51
N GLY A 201 24.38 11.16 1.98
CA GLY A 201 24.07 10.93 3.39
C GLY A 201 24.65 9.62 3.90
N VAL A 202 24.43 8.53 3.16
CA VAL A 202 24.98 7.21 3.48
C VAL A 202 26.52 7.22 3.41
N ASN A 203 27.12 7.80 2.36
CA ASN A 203 28.57 7.88 2.24
C ASN A 203 29.21 8.69 3.38
N LYS A 204 28.56 9.76 3.85
CA LYS A 204 29.01 10.53 5.00
C LYS A 204 29.08 9.68 6.26
N GLN A 205 28.06 8.85 6.51
CA GLN A 205 28.02 7.96 7.68
C GLN A 205 29.07 6.84 7.59
N ILE A 206 29.22 6.22 6.42
CA ILE A 206 30.30 5.25 6.16
C ILE A 206 31.67 5.84 6.50
N THR A 207 31.94 7.04 5.99
CA THR A 207 33.24 7.70 6.20
C THR A 207 33.45 8.06 7.68
N PHE A 208 32.42 8.59 8.33
CA PHE A 208 32.51 9.02 9.73
C PHE A 208 32.68 7.85 10.71
N GLN A 209 31.94 6.77 10.51
CA GLN A 209 31.92 5.62 11.42
C GLN A 209 33.00 4.58 11.09
N GLY A 210 33.61 4.65 9.90
CA GLY A 210 34.65 3.72 9.48
C GLY A 210 34.14 2.30 9.19
N VAL A 211 32.83 2.14 8.96
CA VAL A 211 32.19 0.86 8.64
C VAL A 211 31.46 0.95 7.30
N SER A 212 31.48 -0.14 6.53
CA SER A 212 30.94 -0.20 5.16
C SER A 212 29.90 -1.31 5.01
N ASN A 213 29.25 -1.70 6.10
CA ASN A 213 28.18 -2.68 6.14
C ASN A 213 26.91 -1.98 6.62
N TYR A 214 25.80 -2.16 5.91
CA TYR A 214 24.51 -1.59 6.29
C TYR A 214 24.09 -1.94 7.73
N TYR A 215 24.30 -3.19 8.14
CA TYR A 215 23.85 -3.68 9.45
C TYR A 215 24.66 -3.10 10.62
N ASP A 216 25.88 -2.65 10.35
CA ASP A 216 26.78 -2.05 11.35
C ASP A 216 26.67 -0.51 11.38
N LEU A 217 26.06 0.11 10.37
CA LEU A 217 25.94 1.57 10.26
C LEU A 217 24.83 2.12 11.16
N LEU A 218 25.19 3.11 11.98
CA LEU A 218 24.22 3.97 12.64
C LEU A 218 23.68 4.99 11.63
N LEU A 219 22.44 4.79 11.18
CA LEU A 219 21.73 5.68 10.26
C LEU A 219 20.56 6.37 10.97
N THR A 220 19.89 7.29 10.29
CA THR A 220 18.59 7.82 10.77
C THR A 220 17.60 6.66 10.92
N ASP A 221 16.62 6.77 11.83
CA ASP A 221 15.62 5.69 12.07
C ASP A 221 14.98 5.21 10.76
N GLU A 222 14.61 6.14 9.89
CA GLU A 222 13.97 5.83 8.61
C GLU A 222 14.88 4.98 7.70
N THR A 223 16.13 5.39 7.51
CA THR A 223 17.09 4.67 6.64
C THR A 223 17.57 3.37 7.29
N ALA A 224 17.75 3.38 8.61
CA ALA A 224 18.10 2.21 9.42
C ALA A 224 17.01 1.12 9.35
N ARG A 225 15.74 1.48 9.11
CA ARG A 225 14.65 0.51 8.99
C ARG A 225 14.39 0.08 7.54
N TYR A 226 14.95 0.79 6.58
CA TYR A 226 14.58 0.69 5.18
C TYR A 226 14.77 -0.72 4.59
N VAL A 227 15.95 -1.34 4.73
CA VAL A 227 16.21 -2.70 4.21
C VAL A 227 15.38 -3.73 4.96
N PHE A 228 15.18 -3.58 6.27
CA PHE A 228 14.32 -4.48 7.06
C PHE A 228 12.86 -4.45 6.61
N ARG A 229 12.33 -3.28 6.23
CA ARG A 229 10.99 -3.17 5.63
C ARG A 229 10.90 -3.92 4.31
N ILE A 230 11.94 -3.84 3.47
CA ILE A 230 12.02 -4.58 2.20
C ILE A 230 12.02 -6.08 2.47
N LEU A 231 12.90 -6.54 3.37
CA LEU A 231 13.01 -7.95 3.76
C LEU A 231 11.71 -8.52 4.33
N ALA A 232 11.03 -7.76 5.19
CA ALA A 232 9.76 -8.19 5.78
C ALA A 232 8.68 -8.38 4.72
N LEU A 233 8.54 -7.44 3.79
CA LEU A 233 7.56 -7.55 2.71
C LEU A 233 7.98 -8.59 1.65
N LYS A 234 9.28 -8.79 1.41
CA LYS A 234 9.79 -9.92 0.60
C LYS A 234 9.33 -11.24 1.20
N GLU A 235 9.63 -11.52 2.46
CA GLU A 235 9.26 -12.77 3.15
C GLU A 235 7.75 -12.98 3.13
N ILE A 236 6.97 -11.97 3.55
CA ILE A 236 5.50 -12.07 3.59
C ILE A 236 4.92 -12.35 2.20
N MET A 237 5.39 -11.66 1.16
CA MET A 237 4.82 -11.81 -0.19
C MET A 237 5.29 -13.08 -0.90
N GLN A 238 6.47 -13.62 -0.56
CA GLN A 238 6.94 -14.91 -1.07
C GLN A 238 6.29 -16.10 -0.35
N HIS A 239 5.91 -15.92 0.92
CA HIS A 239 5.33 -16.96 1.77
C HIS A 239 4.03 -16.49 2.46
N PRO A 240 3.02 -16.00 1.71
CA PRO A 240 1.84 -15.35 2.29
C PRO A 240 1.03 -16.26 3.21
N GLU A 241 1.03 -17.57 2.94
CA GLU A 241 0.34 -18.57 3.78
C GLU A 241 0.91 -18.65 5.20
N ARG A 242 2.23 -18.47 5.39
CA ARG A 242 2.87 -18.44 6.73
C ARG A 242 2.38 -17.29 7.60
N TYR A 243 1.86 -16.25 6.97
CA TYR A 243 1.41 -15.01 7.61
C TYR A 243 -0.11 -14.81 7.51
N ASN A 244 -0.86 -15.85 7.14
CA ASN A 244 -2.32 -15.83 6.99
C ASN A 244 -2.84 -14.87 5.90
N PHE A 245 -2.04 -14.61 4.86
CA PHE A 245 -2.42 -13.82 3.69
C PHE A 245 -2.91 -14.69 2.52
N VAL A 246 -3.96 -15.47 2.74
CA VAL A 246 -4.56 -16.25 1.65
C VAL A 246 -5.45 -15.34 0.81
N VAL A 247 -5.00 -15.02 -0.41
CA VAL A 247 -5.77 -14.23 -1.39
C VAL A 247 -6.04 -15.11 -2.61
N PRO A 248 -7.31 -15.42 -2.95
CA PRO A 248 -7.63 -16.22 -4.12
C PRO A 248 -7.12 -15.57 -5.42
N GLN A 249 -6.64 -16.37 -6.37
CA GLN A 249 -6.13 -15.86 -7.65
C GLN A 249 -7.20 -15.07 -8.43
N SER A 250 -8.46 -15.44 -8.31
CA SER A 250 -9.60 -14.74 -8.91
C SER A 250 -9.80 -13.33 -8.36
N GLU A 251 -9.29 -13.04 -7.16
CA GLU A 251 -9.37 -11.72 -6.55
C GLU A 251 -8.18 -10.82 -6.90
N MET A 252 -7.06 -11.40 -7.36
CA MET A 252 -5.85 -10.65 -7.70
C MET A 252 -6.11 -9.61 -8.79
N TYR A 253 -5.47 -8.45 -8.67
CA TYR A 253 -5.59 -7.43 -9.71
C TYR A 253 -4.78 -7.86 -10.93
N GLN A 254 -5.47 -8.07 -12.04
CA GLN A 254 -4.85 -8.54 -13.28
C GLN A 254 -4.18 -7.38 -14.03
N LEU A 255 -3.07 -7.68 -14.70
CA LEU A 255 -2.52 -6.80 -15.74
C LEU A 255 -3.48 -6.79 -16.92
N LEU A 256 -3.97 -5.61 -17.29
CA LEU A 256 -4.92 -5.46 -18.38
C LEU A 256 -4.18 -5.40 -19.71
N PRO A 257 -4.65 -6.11 -20.76
CA PRO A 257 -4.05 -6.02 -22.08
C PRO A 257 -4.32 -4.64 -22.68
N VAL A 258 -3.30 -4.05 -23.28
CA VAL A 258 -3.35 -2.73 -23.93
C VAL A 258 -2.84 -2.82 -25.36
N LYS A 259 -3.33 -1.94 -26.25
CA LYS A 259 -2.63 -1.56 -27.47
C LYS A 259 -1.85 -0.27 -27.22
N THR A 260 -0.80 -0.03 -27.99
CA THR A 260 -0.02 1.20 -27.95
C THR A 260 -0.38 2.11 -29.12
N VAL A 261 -0.40 3.42 -28.88
CA VAL A 261 -0.57 4.45 -29.89
C VAL A 261 0.63 5.39 -29.83
N ASP A 262 1.37 5.49 -30.93
CA ASP A 262 2.46 6.45 -31.08
C ASP A 262 1.89 7.84 -31.39
N VAL A 263 2.28 8.82 -30.57
CA VAL A 263 1.81 10.20 -30.67
C VAL A 263 3.00 11.11 -30.92
N THR A 264 3.10 11.61 -32.15
CA THR A 264 4.16 12.51 -32.62
C THR A 264 3.67 13.94 -32.86
N SER A 265 2.40 14.22 -32.57
CA SER A 265 1.77 15.54 -32.70
C SER A 265 0.94 15.88 -31.47
N SER A 266 0.83 17.17 -31.14
CA SER A 266 0.06 17.63 -29.99
C SER A 266 -1.40 17.19 -30.04
N ILE A 267 -1.94 16.83 -28.88
CA ILE A 267 -3.34 16.51 -28.67
C ILE A 267 -3.97 17.66 -27.86
N PRO A 268 -4.78 18.53 -28.48
CA PRO A 268 -5.35 19.69 -27.78
C PRO A 268 -6.43 19.31 -26.76
N ASP A 269 -7.08 18.16 -26.92
CA ASP A 269 -8.10 17.65 -25.99
C ASP A 269 -8.00 16.12 -25.84
N LEU A 270 -7.49 15.68 -24.70
CA LEU A 270 -7.34 14.25 -24.37
C LEU A 270 -8.69 13.56 -24.18
N ALA A 271 -9.77 14.27 -23.86
CA ALA A 271 -11.10 13.67 -23.73
C ALA A 271 -11.70 13.36 -25.11
N VAL A 272 -11.46 14.21 -26.11
CA VAL A 272 -11.81 13.93 -27.52
C VAL A 272 -10.97 12.76 -28.03
N PHE A 273 -9.65 12.82 -27.87
CA PHE A 273 -8.75 11.72 -28.25
C PHE A 273 -9.14 10.39 -27.60
N ALA A 274 -9.47 10.38 -26.30
CA ALA A 274 -9.93 9.17 -25.62
C ALA A 274 -11.18 8.56 -26.30
N LYS A 275 -12.17 9.40 -26.64
CA LYS A 275 -13.40 8.96 -27.30
C LYS A 275 -13.12 8.36 -28.68
N GLU A 276 -12.21 8.97 -29.46
CA GLU A 276 -11.76 8.44 -30.75
C GLU A 276 -11.08 7.07 -30.61
N GLN A 277 -10.42 6.82 -29.47
CA GLN A 277 -9.85 5.51 -29.13
C GLN A 277 -10.87 4.51 -28.55
N GLY A 278 -12.15 4.88 -28.44
CA GLY A 278 -13.21 4.02 -27.91
C GLY A 278 -13.26 3.91 -26.38
N ILE A 279 -12.59 4.82 -25.67
CA ILE A 279 -12.57 4.87 -24.20
C ILE A 279 -12.99 6.25 -23.68
N ASN A 280 -13.23 6.38 -22.38
CA ASN A 280 -13.45 7.69 -21.78
C ASN A 280 -12.15 8.27 -21.20
N TYR A 281 -12.16 9.57 -20.90
CA TYR A 281 -11.01 10.30 -20.35
C TYR A 281 -10.47 9.70 -19.04
N LYS A 282 -11.36 9.21 -18.15
CA LYS A 282 -10.94 8.58 -16.89
C LYS A 282 -10.11 7.33 -17.16
N ILE A 283 -10.56 6.45 -18.07
CA ILE A 283 -9.82 5.25 -18.45
C ILE A 283 -8.46 5.61 -19.06
N LEU A 284 -8.42 6.60 -19.96
CA LEU A 284 -7.16 7.08 -20.53
C LEU A 284 -6.15 7.49 -19.44
N LYS A 285 -6.60 8.27 -18.44
CA LYS A 285 -5.75 8.75 -17.33
C LYS A 285 -5.36 7.66 -16.34
N ILE A 286 -6.17 6.62 -16.16
CA ILE A 286 -5.82 5.45 -15.34
C ILE A 286 -4.66 4.67 -15.97
N HIS A 287 -4.70 4.50 -17.28
CA HIS A 287 -3.66 3.77 -18.03
C HIS A 287 -2.43 4.62 -18.35
N ASN A 288 -2.58 5.95 -18.44
CA ASN A 288 -1.50 6.89 -18.73
C ASN A 288 -1.44 7.98 -17.65
N PRO A 289 -1.16 7.61 -16.38
CA PRO A 289 -1.19 8.54 -15.26
C PRO A 289 -0.08 9.62 -15.34
N TRP A 290 0.90 9.44 -16.23
CA TRP A 290 1.93 10.42 -16.57
C TRP A 290 1.40 11.60 -17.38
N LEU A 291 0.27 11.45 -18.08
CA LEU A 291 -0.47 12.59 -18.61
C LEU A 291 -1.01 13.35 -17.42
N ARG A 292 -0.58 14.60 -17.21
CA ARG A 292 -0.97 15.42 -16.05
C ARG A 292 -2.02 16.45 -16.40
N ASP A 293 -1.94 17.03 -17.59
CA ASP A 293 -2.94 17.99 -18.08
C ASP A 293 -4.11 17.31 -18.84
N ARG A 294 -5.03 18.12 -19.37
CA ARG A 294 -6.15 17.76 -20.26
C ARG A 294 -5.75 17.78 -21.74
N LYS A 295 -4.57 18.31 -22.06
CA LYS A 295 -3.93 18.25 -23.37
C LYS A 295 -2.57 17.55 -23.28
N LEU A 296 -1.97 17.28 -24.44
CA LEU A 296 -0.58 16.83 -24.56
C LEU A 296 0.12 17.69 -25.61
N ASP A 297 1.12 18.46 -25.20
CA ASP A 297 1.96 19.22 -26.13
C ASP A 297 3.17 18.37 -26.53
N VAL A 298 3.36 18.17 -27.84
CA VAL A 298 4.48 17.38 -28.38
C VAL A 298 5.45 18.33 -29.08
N ALA A 299 6.65 18.48 -28.51
CA ALA A 299 7.72 19.25 -29.12
C ALA A 299 8.21 18.58 -30.42
N SER A 300 8.76 19.38 -31.34
CA SER A 300 9.31 18.86 -32.60
C SER A 300 10.38 17.79 -32.36
N GLY A 301 10.28 16.67 -33.06
CA GLY A 301 11.19 15.52 -32.91
C GLY A 301 10.91 14.63 -31.70
N LYS A 302 9.89 14.93 -30.89
CA LYS A 302 9.48 14.13 -29.74
C LYS A 302 8.31 13.22 -30.07
N GLY A 303 8.21 12.10 -29.36
CA GLY A 303 7.06 11.20 -29.42
C GLY A 303 6.72 10.61 -28.06
N TYR A 304 5.45 10.24 -27.88
CA TYR A 304 4.97 9.54 -26.70
C TYR A 304 4.23 8.27 -27.11
N ILE A 305 4.26 7.27 -26.22
CA ILE A 305 3.45 6.06 -26.36
C ILE A 305 2.30 6.16 -25.38
N ILE A 306 1.07 6.11 -25.88
CA ILE A 306 -0.14 6.05 -25.07
C ILE A 306 -0.68 4.62 -25.08
N GLU A 307 -0.95 4.07 -23.89
CA GLU A 307 -1.57 2.76 -23.72
C GLU A 307 -3.10 2.87 -23.69
N ILE A 308 -3.78 2.13 -24.56
CA ILE A 308 -5.24 2.06 -24.63
C ILE A 308 -5.66 0.63 -24.24
N PRO A 309 -6.45 0.44 -23.17
CA PRO A 309 -6.85 -0.90 -22.75
C PRO A 309 -7.82 -1.54 -23.73
N LEU A 310 -7.72 -2.87 -23.86
CA LEU A 310 -8.50 -3.65 -24.81
C LEU A 310 -9.73 -4.32 -24.16
N LYS A 311 -9.63 -4.70 -22.87
CA LYS A 311 -10.73 -5.31 -22.10
C LYS A 311 -10.48 -5.21 -20.60
N GLY A 312 -11.56 -5.32 -19.80
CA GLY A 312 -11.49 -5.41 -18.34
C GLY A 312 -11.24 -4.08 -17.61
N TYR A 313 -11.64 -2.95 -18.20
CA TYR A 313 -11.45 -1.58 -17.70
C TYR A 313 -12.77 -0.85 -17.43
#